data_AF-A0A536QX31-F1
#
_entry.id   AF-A0A536QX31-F1
#
_cell.length_a   1.000
_cell.length_b   1.000
_cell.length_c   1.000
_cell.angle_alpha   90.00
_cell.angle_beta   90.00
_cell.angle_gamma   90.00
#
_symmetry.space_group_name_H-M   'P 1'
#
loop_
_entity.id
_entity.type
_entity.pdbx_description
1 polymer ?
#
loop_
_entity_poly.entity_id
_entity_poly.type
_entity_poly.pdbx_seq_one_letter_code
_entity_poly.pdbx_strand_id
1 'polypeptide(L)'
;MARLWKRRSATVRDIVEDLARTRELAYTTVMTIMVRLHDKGLLERTREGKTYVYRPAHTRDEHRARLSRDLARGLVAEFGDAALAAFSAELDTVDATHRAALRRLAQKDSREAR
;
A
#
# COMPACT_ATOMS: atom_id res chain seq x y z
N MET A 1 1.32 -5.56 -6.88
CA MET A 1 1.79 -4.25 -6.38
C MET A 1 3.31 -4.06 -6.47
N ALA A 2 4.16 -4.88 -5.82
CA ALA A 2 5.63 -4.66 -5.78
C ALA A 2 6.31 -4.34 -7.13
N ARG A 3 5.90 -5.03 -8.20
CA ARG A 3 6.45 -4.85 -9.55
C ARG A 3 5.98 -3.53 -10.19
N LEU A 4 4.73 -3.16 -9.96
CA LEU A 4 4.15 -1.89 -10.42
C LEU A 4 4.78 -0.69 -9.71
N TRP A 5 5.08 -0.79 -8.41
CA TRP A 5 5.83 0.27 -7.70
C TRP A 5 7.26 0.44 -8.23
N LYS A 6 7.91 -0.64 -8.67
CA LYS A 6 9.25 -0.56 -9.29
C LYS A 6 9.22 0.08 -10.69
N ARG A 7 8.24 -0.29 -11.53
CA ARG A 7 8.16 0.17 -12.93
C ARG A 7 7.45 1.53 -13.11
N ARG A 8 6.73 2.01 -12.09
CA ARG A 8 5.85 3.20 -12.11
C ARG A 8 4.63 3.09 -13.04
N SER A 9 4.77 2.47 -14.20
CA SER A 9 3.67 2.04 -15.06
C SER A 9 3.99 0.71 -15.75
N ALA A 10 2.96 -0.07 -16.10
CA ALA A 10 3.13 -1.34 -16.81
C ALA A 10 1.83 -1.81 -17.49
N THR A 11 1.95 -2.52 -18.59
CA THR A 11 0.86 -3.31 -19.19
C THR A 11 0.69 -4.66 -18.48
N VAL A 12 -0.38 -5.39 -18.79
CA VAL A 12 -0.53 -6.78 -18.33
C VAL A 12 0.62 -7.65 -18.83
N ARG A 13 1.04 -7.44 -20.09
CA ARG A 13 2.14 -8.18 -20.72
C ARG A 13 3.46 -7.95 -19.97
N ASP A 14 3.79 -6.69 -19.66
CA ASP A 14 4.98 -6.36 -18.86
C ASP A 14 5.02 -7.13 -17.53
N ILE A 15 3.88 -7.23 -16.84
CA ILE A 15 3.78 -7.90 -15.54
C ILE A 15 3.87 -9.42 -15.69
N VAL A 16 3.26 -10.00 -16.74
CA VAL A 16 3.39 -11.43 -17.04
C VAL A 16 4.85 -11.79 -17.33
N GLU A 17 5.53 -11.02 -18.16
CA GLU A 17 6.93 -11.23 -18.53
C GLU A 17 7.87 -11.08 -17.32
N ASP A 18 7.61 -10.11 -16.43
CA ASP A 18 8.38 -9.96 -15.19
C ASP A 18 8.16 -11.14 -14.23
N LEU A 19 6.90 -11.58 -14.07
CA LEU A 19 6.55 -12.70 -13.18
C LEU A 19 7.13 -14.02 -13.68
N ALA A 20 7.14 -14.26 -14.99
CA ALA A 20 7.66 -15.48 -15.61
C ALA A 20 9.14 -15.76 -15.24
N ARG A 21 9.91 -14.74 -14.86
CA ARG A 21 11.29 -14.89 -14.33
C ARG A 21 11.38 -15.68 -13.02
N THR A 22 10.27 -15.80 -12.30
CA THR A 22 10.19 -16.46 -11.00
C THR A 22 9.13 -17.55 -10.95
N ARG A 23 8.01 -17.36 -11.65
CA ARG A 23 6.92 -18.33 -11.77
C ARG A 23 6.03 -17.99 -12.97
N GLU A 24 5.74 -18.98 -13.80
CA GLU A 24 4.78 -18.81 -14.88
C GLU A 24 3.35 -18.66 -14.35
N LEU A 25 2.61 -17.71 -14.90
CA LEU A 25 1.21 -17.48 -14.62
C LEU A 25 0.47 -17.22 -15.92
N ALA A 26 -0.73 -17.77 -16.04
CA ALA A 26 -1.60 -17.51 -17.18
C ALA A 26 -1.88 -16.00 -17.31
N TYR A 27 -1.86 -15.50 -18.54
CA TYR A 27 -2.08 -14.08 -18.85
C TYR A 27 -3.40 -13.56 -18.27
N THR A 28 -4.48 -14.34 -18.41
CA THR A 28 -5.82 -13.98 -17.91
C THR A 28 -5.88 -13.88 -16.39
N THR A 29 -5.08 -14.67 -15.66
CA THR A 29 -4.94 -14.55 -14.20
C THR A 29 -4.33 -13.21 -13.82
N VAL A 30 -3.23 -12.83 -14.47
CA VAL A 30 -2.59 -11.53 -14.22
C VAL A 30 -3.52 -10.38 -14.61
N MET A 31 -4.16 -10.47 -15.77
CA MET A 31 -5.18 -9.51 -16.23
C MET A 31 -6.28 -9.32 -15.18
N THR A 32 -6.85 -10.42 -14.68
CA THR A 32 -7.93 -10.39 -13.69
C THR A 32 -7.48 -9.77 -12.37
N ILE A 33 -6.26 -10.08 -11.91
CA ILE A 33 -5.69 -9.45 -10.72
C ILE A 33 -5.51 -7.95 -10.92
N MET A 34 -5.00 -7.51 -12.09
CA MET A 34 -4.81 -6.09 -12.37
C MET A 34 -6.13 -5.33 -12.44
N VAL A 35 -7.17 -5.91 -13.06
CA VAL A 35 -8.53 -5.35 -13.06
C VAL A 35 -9.06 -5.24 -11.63
N ARG A 36 -8.99 -6.31 -10.83
CA ARG A 36 -9.43 -6.28 -9.43
C ARG A 36 -8.69 -5.23 -8.58
N LEU A 37 -7.40 -5.01 -8.84
CA LEU A 37 -6.64 -3.97 -8.14
C LEU A 37 -7.07 -2.57 -8.57
N HIS A 38 -7.42 -2.38 -9.85
CA HIS A 38 -8.00 -1.13 -10.34
C HIS A 38 -9.38 -0.87 -9.74
N ASP A 39 -10.26 -1.88 -9.70
CA ASP A 39 -11.60 -1.77 -9.12
C ASP A 39 -11.55 -1.43 -7.62
N LYS A 40 -10.51 -1.89 -6.93
CA LYS A 40 -10.22 -1.54 -5.52
C LYS A 40 -9.55 -0.16 -5.35
N GLY A 41 -9.37 0.60 -6.42
CA GLY A 41 -8.71 1.91 -6.41
C GLY A 41 -7.20 1.86 -6.11
N LEU A 42 -6.56 0.68 -6.16
CA LEU A 42 -5.13 0.53 -5.90
C LEU A 42 -4.27 0.83 -7.13
N LEU A 43 -4.87 0.72 -8.32
CA LEU A 43 -4.27 1.08 -9.60
C LEU A 43 -5.19 2.04 -10.34
N GLU A 44 -4.58 2.98 -11.06
CA GLU A 44 -5.25 3.69 -12.14
C GLU A 44 -4.86 3.03 -13.46
N ARG A 45 -5.73 3.12 -14.46
CA ARG A 45 -5.43 2.64 -15.81
C ARG A 45 -5.77 3.69 -16.84
N THR A 46 -4.94 3.78 -17.87
CA THR A 46 -5.19 4.58 -19.06
C THR A 46 -5.20 3.64 -20.26
N ARG A 47 -6.10 3.89 -21.23
CA ARG A 47 -6.14 3.12 -22.47
C ARG A 47 -5.14 3.71 -23.47
N GLU A 48 -4.23 2.89 -23.96
CA GLU A 48 -3.27 3.23 -25.01
C GLU A 48 -3.48 2.26 -26.19
N GLY A 49 -4.17 2.76 -27.22
CA GLY A 49 -4.62 1.94 -28.36
C GLY A 49 -5.53 0.79 -27.94
N LYS A 50 -5.05 -0.45 -28.10
CA LYS A 50 -5.77 -1.69 -27.76
C LYS A 50 -5.40 -2.26 -26.37
N THR A 51 -4.52 -1.58 -25.63
CA THR A 51 -4.00 -2.07 -24.34
C THR A 51 -4.32 -1.08 -23.22
N TYR A 52 -4.38 -1.59 -21.99
CA TYR A 52 -4.38 -0.76 -20.79
C TYR A 52 -2.99 -0.69 -20.17
N VAL A 53 -2.55 0.52 -19.86
CA VAL A 53 -1.37 0.81 -19.04
C VAL A 53 -1.85 1.11 -17.63
N TYR A 54 -1.30 0.40 -16.64
CA TYR A 54 -1.63 0.54 -15.24
C TYR A 54 -0.52 1.27 -14.48
N ARG A 55 -0.91 2.10 -13.53
CA ARG A 55 -0.01 2.83 -12.62
C ARG A 55 -0.51 2.70 -11.17
N PRO A 56 0.37 2.58 -10.16
CA PRO A 56 -0.05 2.61 -8.77
C PRO A 56 -0.75 3.91 -8.43
N ALA A 57 -1.95 3.84 -7.84
CA ALA A 57 -2.68 5.02 -7.37
C ALA A 57 -2.02 5.65 -6.14
N HIS A 58 -1.23 4.85 -5.41
CA HIS A 58 -0.52 5.24 -4.20
C HIS A 58 0.92 4.74 -4.23
N THR A 59 1.81 5.48 -3.59
CA THR A 59 3.18 5.03 -3.34
C THR A 59 3.19 3.83 -2.38
N ARG A 60 4.32 3.11 -2.33
CA ARG A 60 4.48 1.99 -1.39
C ARG A 60 4.34 2.45 0.06
N ASP A 61 4.85 3.63 0.38
CA ASP A 61 4.82 4.19 1.73
C ASP A 61 3.41 4.64 2.12
N GLU A 62 2.68 5.28 1.21
CA GLU A 62 1.26 5.62 1.42
C GLU A 62 0.41 4.37 1.63
N HIS A 63 0.64 3.32 0.84
CA HIS A 63 -0.08 2.06 1.00
C HIS A 63 0.23 1.41 2.36
N ARG A 64 1.50 1.43 2.79
CA ARG A 64 1.91 0.94 4.11
C ARG A 64 1.25 1.75 5.23
N ALA A 65 1.26 3.07 5.13
CA ALA A 65 0.64 3.96 6.11
C ALA A 65 -0.88 3.71 6.20
N ARG A 66 -1.57 3.56 5.07
CA ARG A 66 -3.00 3.22 5.05
C ARG A 66 -3.28 1.89 5.74
N LEU A 67 -2.54 0.84 5.38
CA LEU A 67 -2.68 -0.49 6.00
C LEU A 67 -2.42 -0.43 7.50
N SER A 68 -1.37 0.28 7.94
CA SER A 68 -1.08 0.47 9.37
C SER A 68 -2.23 1.17 10.11
N ARG A 69 -2.84 2.20 9.51
CA ARG A 69 -4.01 2.89 10.08
C ARG A 69 -5.23 1.97 10.17
N ASP A 70 -5.47 1.17 9.14
CA ASP A 70 -6.61 0.25 9.11
C ASP A 70 -6.46 -0.86 10.18
N LEU A 71 -5.24 -1.40 10.35
CA LEU A 71 -4.93 -2.36 11.41
C LEU A 71 -5.08 -1.74 12.81
N ALA A 72 -4.55 -0.53 13.03
CA ALA A 72 -4.70 0.16 14.30
C ALA A 72 -6.18 0.43 14.65
N ARG A 73 -6.97 0.88 13.66
CA ARG A 73 -8.42 1.05 13.82
C ARG A 73 -9.12 -0.26 14.14
N GLY A 74 -8.76 -1.35 13.47
CA GLY A 74 -9.31 -2.68 13.75
C GLY A 74 -9.03 -3.13 15.18
N LEU A 75 -7.79 -2.99 15.65
CA LEU A 75 -7.40 -3.34 17.01
C LEU A 75 -8.15 -2.49 18.06
N VAL A 76 -8.27 -1.19 17.84
CA VAL A 76 -9.04 -0.32 18.76
C VAL A 76 -10.52 -0.66 18.73
N ALA A 77 -11.08 -0.99 17.56
CA ALA A 77 -12.49 -1.40 17.46
C ALA A 77 -12.78 -2.73 18.18
N GLU A 78 -11.82 -3.66 18.20
CA GLU A 78 -11.97 -4.97 18.83
C GLU A 78 -11.70 -4.94 20.35
N PHE A 79 -10.69 -4.19 20.78
CA PHE A 79 -10.17 -4.26 22.16
C PHE A 79 -10.32 -2.95 22.96
N GLY A 80 -10.79 -1.87 22.35
CA GLY A 80 -11.03 -0.59 23.01
C GLY A 80 -9.80 -0.03 23.75
N ASP A 81 -10.02 0.41 24.99
CA ASP A 81 -8.99 1.03 25.83
C ASP A 81 -7.79 0.10 26.11
N ALA A 82 -7.98 -1.23 26.07
CA ALA A 82 -6.88 -2.17 26.26
C ALA A 82 -5.85 -2.08 25.12
N ALA A 83 -6.30 -1.90 23.87
CA ALA A 83 -5.39 -1.68 22.75
C ALA A 83 -4.66 -0.33 22.87
N LEU A 84 -5.36 0.72 23.30
CA LEU A 84 -4.76 2.04 23.49
C LEU A 84 -3.70 2.04 24.60
N ALA A 85 -3.98 1.36 25.73
CA ALA A 85 -3.03 1.18 26.81
C ALA A 85 -1.79 0.40 26.36
N ALA A 86 -1.97 -0.68 25.60
CA ALA A 86 -0.86 -1.46 25.04
C ALA A 86 0.01 -0.62 24.09
N PHE A 87 -0.60 0.18 23.21
CA PHE A 87 0.15 1.08 22.34
C PHE A 87 0.90 2.16 23.13
N SER A 88 0.29 2.73 24.17
CA SER A 88 0.96 3.71 25.03
C SER A 88 2.19 3.12 25.72
N ALA A 89 2.05 1.92 26.29
CA ALA A 89 3.16 1.22 26.94
C ALA A 89 4.30 0.93 25.96
N GLU A 90 3.98 0.52 24.73
CA GLU A 90 5.00 0.30 23.70
C GLU A 90 5.68 1.62 23.30
N LEU A 91 4.96 2.74 23.20
CA LEU A 91 5.57 4.04 22.88
C LEU A 91 6.62 4.48 23.92
N ASP A 92 6.51 4.03 25.17
CA ASP A 92 7.47 4.33 26.22
C ASP A 92 8.78 3.52 26.08
N THR A 93 8.72 2.32 25.47
CA THR A 93 9.90 1.47 25.20
C THR A 93 10.71 1.93 23.99
N VAL A 94 10.07 2.70 23.11
CA VAL A 94 10.66 3.19 21.86
C VAL A 94 11.81 4.17 22.14
N ASP A 95 12.98 3.96 21.53
CA ASP A 95 14.14 4.83 21.71
C ASP A 95 13.92 6.28 21.20
N ALA A 96 14.85 7.17 21.55
CA ALA A 96 14.76 8.59 21.18
C ALA A 96 14.70 8.85 19.66
N THR A 97 15.36 8.00 18.86
CA THR A 97 15.40 8.10 17.40
C THR A 97 14.04 7.78 16.79
N HIS A 98 13.43 6.70 17.24
CA HIS A 98 12.12 6.27 16.81
C HIS A 98 11.01 7.22 17.32
N ARG A 99 11.11 7.76 18.55
CA ARG A 99 10.21 8.81 19.04
C ARG A 99 10.26 10.08 18.19
N ALA A 100 11.45 10.51 17.78
CA ALA A 100 11.61 11.64 16.87
C ALA A 100 10.98 11.34 15.49
N ALA A 101 11.13 10.12 14.98
CA ALA A 101 10.49 9.70 13.74
C ALA A 101 8.96 9.71 13.84
N LEU A 102 8.37 9.19 14.92
CA LEU A 102 6.93 9.21 15.18
C LEU A 102 6.37 10.63 15.22
N ARG A 103 7.04 11.55 15.92
CA ARG A 103 6.65 12.97 15.96
C ARG A 103 6.64 13.60 14.57
N ARG A 104 7.64 13.33 13.74
CA ARG A 104 7.68 13.82 12.35
C ARG A 104 6.53 13.27 11.51
N LEU A 105 6.22 11.98 11.65
CA LEU A 105 5.13 11.34 10.92
C LEU A 105 3.76 11.89 11.33
N ALA A 106 3.52 12.09 12.63
CA ALA A 106 2.29 12.69 13.15
C ALA A 106 2.09 14.15 12.67
N GLN A 107 3.17 14.92 12.55
CA GLN A 107 3.14 16.29 12.04
C GLN A 107 2.93 16.37 10.52
N LYS A 108 3.38 15.36 9.77
CA LYS A 108 3.19 15.28 8.31
C LYS A 108 1.73 14.98 7.96
N ASP A 109 1.13 13.99 8.64
CA ASP A 109 -0.28 13.61 8.44
C ASP A 109 -1.25 14.77 8.76
N SER A 110 -0.93 15.61 9.75
CA SER A 110 -1.76 16.77 10.12
C SER A 110 -1.63 17.97 9.16
N ARG A 111 -0.60 18.00 8.32
CA ARG A 111 -0.43 19.00 7.25
C ARG A 111 -1.07 18.57 5.93
N GLU A 112 -1.11 17.27 5.64
CA GLU A 112 -1.76 16.72 4.44
C GLU A 112 -3.30 16.68 4.56
N ALA A 113 -3.84 16.84 5.76
CA ALA A 113 -5.29 16.89 6.03
C ALA A 113 -5.89 18.32 6.04
N ARG A 114 -5.10 19.37 5.77
CA ARG A 114 -5.54 20.77 5.62
C ARG A 114 -5.53 21.17 4.17
#